data_AF-A0A7W1GA15-F1
#
_entry.id   AF-A0A7W1GA15-F1
#
_cell.length_a   1.000
_cell.length_b   1.000
_cell.length_c   1.000
_cell.angle_alpha   90.00
_cell.angle_beta   90.00
_cell.angle_gamma   90.00
#
_symmetry.space_group_name_H-M   'P 1'
#
loop_
_entity.id
_entity.type
_entity.pdbx_description
1 polymer ?
#
loop_
_entity_poly.entity_id
_entity_poly.type
_entity_poly.pdbx_seq_one_letter_code
_entity_poly.pdbx_strand_id
1 'polypeptide(L)'
;MTEANDTINPMQDTTTEAERVLVEMKRHAPMWKRAAQLDELIFARRVLILADLRRRYPHADADELHRRLAARLLPREDVIRIFDWDPEKEGY
;
A
#
# COMPACT_ATOMS: atom_id res chain seq x y z
N MET A 1 -33.01 -12.95 22.57
CA MET A 1 -32.69 -11.73 21.81
C MET A 1 -31.61 -11.01 22.60
N THR A 2 -30.35 -11.30 22.31
CA THR A 2 -29.21 -10.68 23.00
C THR A 2 -28.64 -9.68 22.01
N GLU A 3 -28.96 -8.40 22.22
CA GLU A 3 -28.33 -7.30 21.49
C GLU A 3 -26.84 -7.33 21.80
N ALA A 4 -26.05 -7.77 20.81
CA ALA A 4 -24.61 -7.59 20.86
C ALA A 4 -24.37 -6.09 20.79
N ASN A 5 -23.84 -5.56 21.89
CA ASN A 5 -23.48 -4.16 22.07
C ASN A 5 -22.36 -3.80 21.08
N ASP A 6 -22.74 -3.49 19.84
CA ASP A 6 -21.86 -3.05 18.76
C ASP A 6 -21.48 -1.60 19.09
N THR A 7 -20.55 -1.47 20.03
CA THR A 7 -20.03 -0.18 20.48
C THR A 7 -19.27 0.40 19.29
N ILE A 8 -19.91 1.32 18.56
CA ILE A 8 -19.26 2.10 17.52
C ILE A 8 -18.09 2.80 18.19
N ASN A 9 -16.87 2.33 17.91
CA ASN A 9 -15.67 3.02 18.31
C ASN A 9 -15.51 4.23 17.37
N PRO A 10 -15.66 5.47 17.86
CA PRO A 10 -15.60 6.66 17.00
C PRO A 10 -14.20 6.87 16.38
N MET A 11 -13.18 6.12 16.79
CA MET A 11 -11.86 6.10 16.14
C MET A 11 -11.72 5.05 15.03
N GLN A 12 -12.72 4.19 14.82
CA GLN A 12 -12.73 3.23 13.71
C GLN A 12 -13.70 3.69 12.63
N ASP A 13 -13.14 4.09 11.49
CA ASP A 13 -13.89 4.43 10.27
C ASP A 13 -14.67 3.23 9.69
N THR A 14 -14.40 2.02 10.18
CA THR A 14 -15.09 0.78 9.81
C THR A 14 -15.56 0.05 11.07
N THR A 15 -16.86 -0.21 11.18
CA THR A 15 -17.41 -0.98 12.30
C THR A 15 -16.98 -2.44 12.24
N THR A 16 -16.94 -3.13 13.38
CA THR A 16 -16.61 -4.57 13.44
C THR A 16 -17.55 -5.40 12.58
N GLU A 17 -18.84 -5.05 12.52
CA GLU A 17 -19.80 -5.72 11.64
C GLU A 17 -19.46 -5.53 10.16
N ALA A 18 -19.17 -4.30 9.72
CA ALA A 18 -18.81 -4.01 8.35
C ALA A 18 -17.51 -4.72 7.94
N GLU A 19 -16.52 -4.79 8.85
CA GLU A 19 -15.28 -5.53 8.62
C GLU A 19 -15.55 -7.03 8.44
N ARG A 20 -16.39 -7.65 9.28
CA ARG A 20 -16.79 -9.06 9.15
C ARG A 20 -17.42 -9.33 7.78
N VAL A 21 -18.34 -8.48 7.33
CA VAL A 21 -18.99 -8.60 6.02
C VAL A 21 -17.95 -8.51 4.90
N LEU A 22 -17.04 -7.53 4.96
CA LEU A 22 -15.98 -7.34 3.97
C LEU A 22 -15.06 -8.57 3.86
N VAL A 23 -14.65 -9.13 5.00
CA VAL A 23 -13.81 -10.34 5.05
C VAL A 23 -14.53 -11.53 4.42
N GLU A 24 -15.80 -11.74 4.75
CA GLU A 24 -16.57 -12.86 4.21
C GLU A 24 -16.78 -12.75 2.70
N MET A 25 -17.11 -11.55 2.21
CA MET A 25 -17.20 -11.28 0.78
C MET A 25 -15.88 -11.56 0.05
N LYS A 26 -14.73 -11.24 0.66
CA LYS A 26 -13.41 -11.56 0.09
C LYS A 26 -13.11 -13.05 0.11
N ARG A 27 -13.49 -13.79 1.16
CA ARG A 27 -13.29 -15.26 1.25
C ARG A 27 -14.07 -15.99 0.16
N HIS A 28 -15.30 -15.57 -0.10
CA HIS A 28 -16.15 -16.17 -1.13
C HIS A 28 -15.88 -15.65 -2.55
N ALA A 29 -15.01 -14.64 -2.73
CA ALA A 29 -14.69 -14.15 -4.05
C ALA A 29 -13.93 -15.19 -4.90
N PRO A 30 -14.30 -15.37 -6.17
CA PRO A 30 -13.51 -16.17 -7.11
C PRO A 30 -12.05 -15.73 -7.17
N MET A 31 -11.13 -16.68 -7.39
CA MET A 31 -9.68 -16.42 -7.42
C MET A 31 -9.30 -15.28 -8.37
N TRP A 32 -9.89 -15.23 -9.57
CA TRP A 32 -9.61 -14.19 -10.57
C TRP A 32 -9.99 -12.79 -10.06
N LYS A 33 -11.09 -12.67 -9.31
CA LYS A 33 -11.55 -11.38 -8.76
C LYS A 33 -10.62 -10.90 -7.66
N ARG A 34 -10.14 -11.81 -6.80
CA ARG A 34 -9.12 -11.50 -5.80
C ARG A 34 -7.80 -11.06 -6.44
N ALA A 35 -7.39 -11.70 -7.53
CA ALA A 35 -6.20 -11.30 -8.28
C ALA A 35 -6.36 -9.90 -8.89
N ALA A 36 -7.50 -9.58 -9.50
CA ALA A 36 -7.79 -8.25 -10.02
C ALA A 36 -7.77 -7.17 -8.92
N GLN A 37 -8.39 -7.43 -7.77
CA GLN A 37 -8.36 -6.53 -6.62
C GLN A 37 -6.94 -6.33 -6.06
N LEU A 38 -6.11 -7.38 -6.08
CA LEU A 38 -4.71 -7.29 -5.67
C LEU A 38 -3.91 -6.40 -6.64
N ASP A 39 -4.13 -6.54 -7.95
CA ASP A 39 -3.48 -5.71 -8.97
C ASP A 39 -3.85 -4.23 -8.82
N GLU A 40 -5.15 -3.93 -8.66
CA GLU A 40 -5.65 -2.59 -8.37
C GLU A 40 -5.00 -2.00 -7.11
N LEU A 41 -4.85 -2.80 -6.04
CA LEU A 41 -4.23 -2.37 -4.80
C LEU A 41 -2.73 -2.09 -4.97
N ILE A 42 -2.02 -2.92 -5.72
CA ILE A 42 -0.60 -2.72 -6.04
C ILE A 42 -0.42 -1.42 -6.82
N PHE A 43 -1.27 -1.16 -7.81
CA PHE A 43 -1.26 0.08 -8.57
C PHE A 43 -1.53 1.30 -7.69
N ALA A 44 -2.60 1.26 -6.88
CA ALA A 44 -2.96 2.34 -5.96
C ALA A 44 -1.82 2.64 -4.98
N ARG A 45 -1.19 1.61 -4.41
CA ARG A 45 -0.03 1.76 -3.53
C ARG A 45 1.12 2.51 -4.22
N ARG A 46 1.46 2.16 -5.46
CA ARG A 46 2.53 2.83 -6.22
C ARG A 46 2.22 4.31 -6.46
N VAL A 47 0.97 4.64 -6.83
CA VAL A 47 0.52 6.02 -7.04
C VAL A 47 0.66 6.85 -5.75
N LEU A 48 0.22 6.31 -4.62
CA LEU A 48 0.31 7.00 -3.33
C LEU A 48 1.75 7.24 -2.90
N ILE A 49 2.63 6.23 -3.04
CA ILE A 49 4.06 6.38 -2.74
C ILE A 49 4.67 7.46 -3.63
N LEU A 50 4.39 7.43 -4.93
CA LEU A 50 4.96 8.40 -5.87
C LEU A 50 4.49 9.84 -5.59
N ALA A 51 3.22 10.02 -5.21
CA ALA A 51 2.69 11.32 -4.81
C ALA A 51 3.42 11.87 -3.58
N ASP A 52 3.65 11.02 -2.58
CA ASP A 52 4.42 11.38 -1.40
C ASP A 52 5.89 11.68 -1.72
N LEU A 53 6.54 10.89 -2.60
CA LEU A 53 7.92 11.15 -3.04
C LEU A 53 8.03 12.50 -3.75
N ARG A 54 7.12 12.83 -4.67
CA ARG A 54 7.09 14.14 -5.34
C ARG A 54 6.92 15.30 -4.36
N ARG A 55 6.14 15.09 -3.30
CA ARG A 55 5.96 16.09 -2.23
C ARG A 55 7.24 16.27 -1.40
N ARG A 56 7.96 15.19 -1.08
CA ARG A 56 9.20 15.23 -0.28
C ARG A 56 10.41 15.73 -1.07
N TYR A 57 10.48 15.38 -2.36
CA TYR A 57 11.59 15.69 -3.26
C TYR A 57 11.09 16.47 -4.48
N PRO A 58 10.68 17.74 -4.33
CA PRO A 58 10.04 18.51 -5.39
C PRO A 58 10.96 18.83 -6.59
N HIS A 59 12.28 18.66 -6.43
CA HIS A 59 13.28 18.89 -7.47
C HIS A 59 13.89 17.60 -8.02
N ALA A 60 13.48 16.43 -7.52
CA ALA A 60 13.95 15.15 -8.05
C ALA A 60 13.44 14.97 -9.48
N ASP A 61 14.33 14.51 -10.35
CA ASP A 61 13.94 14.11 -11.70
C ASP A 61 13.21 12.76 -11.72
N ALA A 62 12.78 12.34 -12.89
CA ALA A 62 12.04 11.09 -13.05
C ALA A 62 12.86 9.86 -12.66
N ASP A 63 14.18 9.87 -12.89
CA ASP A 63 15.05 8.74 -12.62
C ASP A 63 15.34 8.59 -11.12
N GLU A 64 15.56 9.71 -10.43
CA GLU A 64 15.68 9.73 -8.98
C GLU A 64 14.37 9.26 -8.33
N LEU A 65 13.21 9.78 -8.77
CA LEU A 65 11.92 9.32 -8.27
C LEU A 65 11.70 7.82 -8.52
N HIS A 66 12.18 7.28 -9.64
CA HIS A 66 12.11 5.85 -9.93
C HIS A 66 12.98 5.04 -8.95
N ARG A 67 14.24 5.45 -8.71
CA ARG A 67 15.13 4.77 -7.74
C ARG A 67 14.58 4.82 -6.31
N ARG A 68 14.02 5.97 -5.89
CA ARG A 68 13.35 6.12 -4.59
C ARG A 68 12.08 5.27 -4.50
N LEU A 69 11.29 5.17 -5.57
CA LEU A 69 10.15 4.25 -5.60
C LEU A 69 10.62 2.78 -5.47
N ALA A 70 11.69 2.39 -6.15
CA ALA A 70 12.27 1.05 -6.01
C ALA A 70 12.71 0.78 -4.56
N ALA A 71 13.34 1.76 -3.89
CA ALA A 71 13.70 1.69 -2.48
C ALA A 71 12.52 1.45 -1.52
N ARG A 72 11.30 1.88 -1.88
CA ARG A 72 10.07 1.64 -1.09
C ARG A 72 9.44 0.28 -1.34
N LEU A 73 9.79 -0.39 -2.43
CA LEU A 73 9.11 -1.59 -2.91
C LEU A 73 9.97 -2.85 -2.80
N LEU A 74 11.29 -2.71 -2.88
CA LEU A 74 12.24 -3.81 -2.94
C LEU A 74 13.14 -3.84 -1.70
N PRO A 75 13.69 -5.02 -1.35
CA PRO A 75 14.76 -5.12 -0.37
C PRO A 75 15.97 -4.26 -0.77
N ARG A 76 16.69 -3.72 0.21
CA ARG A 76 17.82 -2.79 0.00
C ARG A 76 18.87 -3.39 -0.93
N GLU A 77 19.21 -4.66 -0.72
CA GLU A 77 20.20 -5.40 -1.50
C GLU A 77 19.85 -5.45 -2.99
N ASP A 78 18.57 -5.56 -3.34
CA ASP A 78 18.12 -5.57 -4.73
C ASP A 78 18.18 -4.19 -5.36
N VAL A 79 17.90 -3.14 -4.57
CA VAL A 79 17.96 -1.76 -5.04
C VAL A 79 19.40 -1.38 -5.36
N ILE A 80 20.34 -1.71 -4.48
CA ILE A 80 21.78 -1.49 -4.72
C ILE A 80 22.22 -2.28 -5.96
N ARG A 81 21.86 -3.56 -6.05
CA ARG A 81 22.30 -4.44 -7.14
C ARG A 81 21.78 -4.02 -8.52
N ILE A 82 20.55 -3.51 -8.60
CA ILE A 82 19.89 -3.20 -9.87
C ILE A 82 20.06 -1.73 -10.27
N PHE A 83 20.03 -0.82 -9.30
CA PHE A 83 19.98 0.62 -9.55
C PHE A 83 21.24 1.37 -9.09
N ASP A 84 22.21 0.69 -8.49
CA ASP A 84 23.40 1.30 -7.88
C ASP A 84 23.02 2.43 -6.90
N TRP A 85 21.95 2.21 -6.13
CA TRP A 85 21.36 3.19 -5.23
C TRP A 85 21.23 2.63 -3.83
N ASP A 86 21.87 3.28 -2.85
CA ASP A 86 21.79 2.89 -1.44
C ASP A 86 20.78 3.78 -0.69
N PRO A 87 19.56 3.30 -0.40
CA PRO A 87 18.53 4.12 0.24
C PRO A 87 18.86 4.55 1.67
N GLU A 88 19.82 3.93 2.35
CA GLU A 88 20.30 4.42 3.64
C GLU A 88 21.23 5.64 3.53
N LYS A 89 21.88 5.82 2.37
CA LYS A 89 22.75 6.97 2.09
C LYS A 89 21.98 8.09 1.38
N GLU A 90 21.22 7.71 0.36
CA GLU A 90 20.54 8.63 -0.56
C GLU A 90 19.08 8.94 -0.15
N GLY A 91 18.54 8.14 0.77
CA GLY A 91 17.17 8.23 1.26
C GLY A 91 16.16 7.36 0.52
N TYR A 92 15.06 7.07 1.22
CA TYR A 92 13.90 6.32 0.73
C TYR A 92 12.84 7.20 0.06
#